data_AF-A0A957JHN1-F1
#
_entry.id   AF-A0A957JHN1-F1
#
_cell.length_a   1.000
_cell.length_b   1.000
_cell.length_c   1.000
_cell.angle_alpha   90.00
_cell.angle_beta   90.00
_cell.angle_gamma   90.00
#
_symmetry.space_group_name_H-M   'P 1'
#
loop_
_entity.id
_entity.type
_entity.pdbx_description
1 polymer ?
#
loop_
_entity_poly.entity_id
_entity_poly.type
_entity_poly.pdbx_seq_one_letter_code
_entity_poly.pdbx_strand_id
1 'polypeptide(L)'
;ADADGGNGQVLLPGSAFPAVDAPFFSLEGGQVYVSAAVTGATLTLLDRLLGVRLAEAHSVPSDWWVFPAGGGDGAQLTNLYEIGLYGDLSPDGRHIAFITSGGVFVMNPDGSGVFQLLDMPATGTLNWVP
;
A
#
# COMPACT_ATOMS: atom_id res chain seq x y z
N ALA A 1 18.57 5.54 0.31
CA ALA A 1 19.20 6.74 0.89
C ALA A 1 20.23 6.28 1.90
N ASP A 2 21.32 7.00 2.02
CA ASP A 2 22.29 6.80 3.09
C ASP A 2 21.65 7.16 4.44
N ALA A 3 22.26 6.72 5.55
CA ALA A 3 21.70 6.93 6.89
C ALA A 3 21.57 8.41 7.29
N ASP A 4 22.24 9.33 6.57
CA ASP A 4 22.14 10.78 6.73
C ASP A 4 21.04 11.42 5.86
N GLY A 5 20.28 10.61 5.12
CA GLY A 5 19.29 11.08 4.15
C GLY A 5 19.89 11.55 2.81
N GLY A 6 21.19 11.42 2.63
CA GLY A 6 21.89 11.62 1.36
C GLY A 6 21.51 10.57 0.31
N ASN A 7 21.71 10.91 -0.97
CA ASN A 7 21.44 10.01 -2.11
C ASN A 7 20.01 9.42 -2.11
N GLY A 8 19.02 10.25 -1.75
CA GLY A 8 17.62 9.91 -1.89
C GLY A 8 17.27 9.65 -3.36
N GLN A 9 16.62 8.51 -3.62
CA GLN A 9 16.09 8.17 -4.93
C GLN A 9 14.56 8.15 -4.85
N VAL A 10 13.90 8.72 -5.86
CA VAL A 10 12.46 8.55 -6.04
C VAL A 10 12.20 7.13 -6.49
N LEU A 11 11.58 6.33 -5.61
CA LEU A 11 11.22 4.93 -5.90
C LEU A 11 9.91 4.81 -6.67
N LEU A 12 8.98 5.75 -6.42
CA LEU A 12 7.65 5.77 -7.01
C LEU A 12 7.42 7.13 -7.69
N PRO A 13 7.24 7.19 -9.02
CA PRO A 13 6.88 8.43 -9.67
C PRO A 13 5.48 8.84 -9.19
N GLY A 14 5.31 10.10 -8.75
CA GLY A 14 4.06 10.61 -8.17
C GLY A 14 2.84 10.64 -9.11
N SER A 15 2.98 10.15 -10.34
CA SER A 15 1.90 9.95 -11.30
C SER A 15 1.35 8.52 -11.33
N ALA A 16 2.02 7.55 -10.67
CA ALA A 16 1.62 6.14 -10.72
C ALA A 16 0.35 5.87 -9.92
N PHE A 17 0.20 6.55 -8.78
CA PHE A 17 -0.97 6.42 -7.90
C PHE A 17 -1.43 7.81 -7.45
N PRO A 18 -2.74 8.01 -7.26
CA PRO A 18 -3.27 9.23 -6.63
C PRO A 18 -2.71 9.47 -5.22
N ALA A 19 -2.50 8.38 -4.46
CA ALA A 19 -1.92 8.38 -3.12
C ALA A 19 -1.27 7.03 -2.80
N VAL A 20 -0.29 7.05 -1.90
CA VAL A 20 0.30 5.85 -1.28
C VAL A 20 0.39 6.06 0.23
N ASP A 21 0.26 4.98 1.01
CA ASP A 21 0.32 4.98 2.47
C ASP A 21 1.00 3.69 2.98
N ALA A 22 1.29 3.65 4.28
CA ALA A 22 1.81 2.51 5.03
C ALA A 22 3.04 1.81 4.39
N PRO A 23 4.09 2.55 3.98
CA PRO A 23 5.26 1.92 3.37
C PRO A 23 6.06 1.10 4.40
N PHE A 24 6.50 -0.10 4.02
CA PHE A 24 7.50 -0.88 4.76
C PHE A 24 8.43 -1.65 3.81
N PHE A 25 9.63 -1.98 4.29
CA PHE A 25 10.65 -2.67 3.50
C PHE A 25 10.67 -4.17 3.81
N SER A 26 11.05 -4.98 2.82
CA SER A 26 11.46 -6.37 3.07
C SER A 26 12.69 -6.41 4.01
N LEU A 27 12.86 -7.48 4.78
CA LEU A 27 14.01 -7.65 5.69
C LEU A 27 15.38 -7.47 4.99
N GLU A 28 15.51 -7.99 3.77
CA GLU A 28 16.73 -7.88 2.96
C GLU A 28 16.86 -6.52 2.24
N GLY A 29 15.91 -5.60 2.43
CA GLY A 29 15.90 -4.26 1.85
C GLY A 29 15.67 -4.19 0.33
N GLY A 30 15.45 -5.32 -0.35
CA GLY A 30 15.29 -5.38 -1.81
C GLY A 30 13.92 -4.93 -2.33
N GLN A 31 12.89 -4.89 -1.48
CA GLN A 31 11.51 -4.58 -1.85
C GLN A 31 10.90 -3.54 -0.91
N VAL A 32 9.98 -2.74 -1.46
CA VAL A 32 9.11 -1.82 -0.72
C VAL A 32 7.66 -2.20 -0.97
N TYR A 33 6.93 -2.41 0.11
CA TYR A 33 5.49 -2.64 0.11
C TYR A 33 4.79 -1.33 0.42
N VAL A 34 3.71 -1.04 -0.30
CA VAL A 34 2.89 0.15 -0.08
C VAL A 34 1.42 -0.20 -0.23
N SER A 35 0.58 0.44 0.57
CA SER A 35 -0.83 0.58 0.25
C SER A 35 -0.97 1.70 -0.77
N ALA A 36 -1.61 1.45 -1.91
CA ALA A 36 -1.74 2.45 -2.97
C ALA A 36 -3.20 2.59 -3.41
N ALA A 37 -3.63 3.83 -3.53
CA ALA A 37 -4.97 4.19 -3.98
C ALA A 37 -5.24 3.63 -5.38
N VAL A 38 -6.34 2.89 -5.52
CA VAL A 38 -6.81 2.39 -6.81
C VAL A 38 -7.75 3.43 -7.40
N THR A 39 -7.42 3.92 -8.60
CA THR A 39 -8.18 4.98 -9.26
C THR A 39 -9.55 4.45 -9.69
N GLY A 40 -10.58 4.71 -8.88
CA GLY A 40 -11.98 4.39 -9.21
C GLY A 40 -12.71 5.49 -10.00
N ALA A 41 -12.20 6.73 -10.01
CA ALA A 41 -12.90 7.86 -10.61
C ALA A 41 -12.19 8.40 -11.86
N THR A 42 -12.76 8.12 -13.04
CA THR A 42 -12.39 8.84 -14.27
C THR A 42 -13.10 10.19 -14.28
N LEU A 43 -12.37 11.31 -14.13
CA LEU A 43 -12.95 12.65 -14.32
C LEU A 43 -13.38 12.85 -15.77
N THR A 44 -14.57 13.41 -15.98
CA THR A 44 -15.04 13.79 -17.33
C THR A 44 -14.31 15.03 -17.84
N LEU A 45 -14.44 15.32 -19.15
CA LEU A 45 -13.94 16.57 -19.73
C LEU A 45 -14.58 17.80 -19.09
N LEU A 46 -15.84 17.71 -18.66
CA LEU A 46 -16.55 18.81 -18.03
C LEU A 46 -16.01 19.05 -16.60
N ASP A 47 -15.71 17.99 -15.85
CA ASP A 47 -15.10 18.10 -14.52
C ASP A 47 -13.73 18.81 -14.61
N ARG A 48 -12.92 18.43 -15.61
CA ARG A 48 -11.63 19.08 -15.87
C ARG A 48 -11.78 20.55 -16.27
N LEU A 49 -12.77 20.87 -17.10
CA LEU A 49 -13.06 22.23 -17.54
C LEU A 49 -13.52 23.12 -16.37
N LEU A 50 -14.27 22.56 -15.43
CA LEU A 50 -14.74 23.24 -14.22
C LEU A 50 -13.68 23.29 -13.10
N GLY A 51 -12.47 22.78 -13.36
CA GLY A 51 -11.39 22.77 -12.37
C GLY A 51 -11.63 21.84 -11.20
N VAL A 52 -12.54 20.86 -11.34
CA VAL A 52 -12.75 19.81 -10.33
C VAL A 52 -11.45 19.01 -10.24
N ARG A 53 -10.83 19.07 -9.06
CA ARG A 53 -9.76 18.14 -8.69
C ARG A 53 -10.39 17.12 -7.76
N LEU A 54 -10.08 15.85 -7.99
CA LEU A 54 -10.44 14.80 -7.04
C LEU A 54 -9.66 15.10 -5.76
N ALA A 55 -10.35 15.60 -4.74
CA ALA A 55 -9.80 15.75 -3.41
C ALA A 55 -10.05 14.42 -2.68
N GLU A 56 -9.03 13.58 -2.62
CA GLU A 56 -9.09 12.30 -1.95
C GLU A 56 -8.86 12.48 -0.45
N ALA A 57 -9.89 12.97 0.24
CA ALA A 57 -9.89 13.09 1.68
C ALA A 57 -10.67 11.91 2.29
N HIS A 58 -9.94 10.91 2.79
CA HIS A 58 -10.36 9.90 3.79
C HIS A 58 -11.14 8.63 3.40
N SER A 59 -11.28 8.21 2.14
CA SER A 59 -11.86 6.88 1.83
C SER A 59 -11.54 6.38 0.42
N VAL A 60 -10.28 6.49 -0.02
CA VAL A 60 -9.92 5.95 -1.33
C VAL A 60 -9.66 4.45 -1.17
N PRO A 61 -10.36 3.59 -1.93
CA PRO A 61 -10.01 2.19 -2.00
C PRO A 61 -8.55 2.03 -2.39
N SER A 62 -7.82 1.23 -1.64
CA SER A 62 -6.42 0.91 -1.88
C SER A 62 -6.24 -0.59 -2.00
N ASP A 63 -5.12 -0.95 -2.60
CA ASP A 63 -4.59 -2.31 -2.60
C ASP A 63 -3.14 -2.31 -2.18
N TRP A 64 -2.63 -3.48 -1.78
CA TRP A 64 -1.21 -3.67 -1.54
C TRP A 64 -0.47 -3.84 -2.86
N TRP A 65 0.66 -3.16 -2.95
CA TRP A 65 1.60 -3.23 -4.06
C TRP A 65 3.02 -3.46 -3.54
N VAL A 66 3.85 -4.04 -4.38
CA VAL A 66 5.28 -4.21 -4.13
C VAL A 66 6.11 -3.62 -5.25
N PHE A 67 7.23 -3.01 -4.88
CA PHE A 67 8.18 -2.38 -5.80
C PHE A 67 9.61 -2.78 -5.46
N PRO A 68 10.51 -2.86 -6.47
CA PRO A 68 11.94 -2.96 -6.21
C PRO A 68 12.44 -1.71 -5.48
N ALA A 69 13.22 -1.89 -4.42
CA ALA A 69 13.81 -0.78 -3.68
C ALA A 69 14.87 0.01 -4.49
N GLY A 70 15.37 -0.55 -5.59
CA GLY A 70 16.23 0.15 -6.55
C GLY A 70 15.46 0.97 -7.61
N GLY A 71 14.13 0.96 -7.54
CA GLY A 71 13.25 1.48 -8.59
C GLY A 71 12.96 0.45 -9.69
N GLY A 72 11.87 0.67 -10.42
CA GLY A 72 11.37 -0.23 -11.46
C GLY A 72 9.86 -0.38 -11.39
N ASP A 73 9.33 -1.28 -12.22
CA ASP A 73 7.90 -1.57 -12.25
C ASP A 73 7.48 -2.33 -10.98
N GLY A 74 6.30 -2.01 -10.46
CA GLY A 74 5.71 -2.71 -9.33
C GLY A 74 4.69 -3.77 -9.74
N ALA A 75 4.29 -4.56 -8.77
CA ALA A 75 3.23 -5.56 -8.91
C ALA A 75 2.14 -5.35 -7.85
N GLN A 76 0.89 -5.48 -8.28
CA GLN A 76 -0.26 -5.50 -7.39
C GLN A 76 -0.30 -6.85 -6.66
N LEU A 77 -0.41 -6.83 -5.33
CA LEU A 77 -0.46 -8.02 -4.48
C LEU A 77 -1.90 -8.42 -4.13
N THR A 78 -2.81 -7.44 -4.04
CA THR A 78 -4.20 -7.67 -3.64
C THR A 78 -5.18 -6.97 -4.58
N ASN A 79 -6.43 -7.42 -4.55
CA ASN A 79 -7.55 -6.81 -5.27
C ASN A 79 -8.78 -6.70 -4.34
N LEU A 80 -8.57 -6.10 -3.17
CA LEU A 80 -9.52 -5.98 -2.08
C LEU A 80 -10.37 -4.72 -2.20
N TYR A 81 -9.85 -3.64 -2.81
CA TYR A 81 -10.52 -2.35 -2.89
C TYR A 81 -11.03 -1.85 -1.52
N GLU A 82 -10.20 -1.98 -0.50
CA GLU A 82 -10.52 -1.65 0.89
C GLU A 82 -9.92 -0.31 1.31
N ILE A 83 -10.36 0.24 2.44
CA ILE A 83 -9.81 1.48 2.99
C ILE A 83 -9.02 1.21 4.27
N GLY A 84 -8.02 2.05 4.55
CA GLY A 84 -7.25 1.97 5.80
C GLY A 84 -6.33 0.76 5.89
N LEU A 85 -5.70 0.39 4.77
CA LEU A 85 -4.74 -0.72 4.73
C LEU A 85 -3.43 -0.31 5.42
N TYR A 86 -3.28 -0.73 6.68
CA TYR A 86 -2.03 -0.63 7.44
C TYR A 86 -1.54 -2.03 7.78
N GLY A 87 -0.26 -2.29 7.61
CA GLY A 87 0.30 -3.62 7.80
C GLY A 87 1.79 -3.62 7.99
N ASP A 88 2.32 -4.81 8.25
CA ASP A 88 3.73 -5.03 8.54
C ASP A 88 4.17 -6.45 8.14
N LEU A 89 5.45 -6.60 7.85
CA LEU A 89 6.09 -7.86 7.53
C LEU A 89 6.49 -8.60 8.81
N SER A 90 6.26 -9.90 8.84
CA SER A 90 6.66 -10.73 9.97
C SER A 90 8.19 -10.74 10.14
N PRO A 91 8.71 -10.93 11.37
CA PRO A 91 10.16 -10.92 11.63
C PRO A 91 10.93 -12.01 10.88
N ASP A 92 10.25 -13.09 10.48
CA ASP A 92 10.80 -14.17 9.65
C ASP A 92 10.66 -13.90 8.14
N GLY A 93 10.02 -12.80 7.75
CA GLY A 93 9.82 -12.38 6.36
C GLY A 93 8.81 -13.22 5.59
N ARG A 94 8.07 -14.12 6.25
CA ARG A 94 7.21 -15.11 5.58
C ARG A 94 5.77 -14.64 5.39
N HIS A 95 5.32 -13.63 6.11
CA HIS A 95 3.93 -13.19 6.08
C HIS A 95 3.83 -11.67 6.20
N ILE A 96 2.88 -11.09 5.51
CA ILE A 96 2.43 -9.72 5.73
C ILE A 96 1.09 -9.81 6.43
N ALA A 97 0.96 -9.17 7.59
CA ALA A 97 -0.32 -8.96 8.24
C ALA A 97 -0.77 -7.52 8.02
N PHE A 98 -2.05 -7.31 7.77
CA PHE A 98 -2.60 -5.98 7.56
C PHE A 98 -4.05 -5.89 8.04
N ILE A 99 -4.45 -4.67 8.39
CA ILE A 99 -5.83 -4.36 8.75
C ILE A 99 -6.55 -3.77 7.54
N THR A 100 -7.87 -3.91 7.57
CA THR A 100 -8.82 -3.30 6.64
C THR A 100 -10.04 -2.85 7.45
N SER A 101 -10.96 -2.14 6.80
CA SER A 101 -12.26 -1.83 7.40
C SER A 101 -13.08 -3.08 7.77
N GLY A 102 -12.83 -4.20 7.07
CA GLY A 102 -13.53 -5.47 7.28
C GLY A 102 -12.83 -6.47 8.21
N GLY A 103 -11.57 -6.27 8.58
CA GLY A 103 -10.84 -7.32 9.30
C GLY A 103 -9.33 -7.20 9.37
N VAL A 104 -8.72 -8.19 10.03
CA VAL A 104 -7.28 -8.47 9.96
C VAL A 104 -7.07 -9.57 8.94
N PHE A 105 -6.12 -9.35 8.03
CA PHE A 105 -5.75 -10.26 6.96
C PHE A 105 -4.28 -10.61 7.06
N VAL A 106 -3.93 -11.76 6.49
CA VAL A 106 -2.55 -12.22 6.34
C VAL A 106 -2.36 -12.72 4.90
N MET A 107 -1.19 -12.46 4.32
CA MET A 107 -0.78 -12.97 3.02
C MET A 107 0.71 -13.31 2.99
N ASN A 108 1.15 -14.07 1.99
CA ASN A 108 2.57 -14.23 1.70
C ASN A 108 3.14 -12.93 1.07
N PRO A 109 4.45 -12.69 1.13
CA PRO A 109 5.09 -11.49 0.57
C PRO A 109 4.92 -11.32 -0.96
N ASP A 110 4.57 -12.40 -1.67
CA ASP A 110 4.27 -12.38 -3.10
C ASP A 110 2.78 -12.13 -3.40
N GLY A 111 1.96 -11.86 -2.38
CA GLY A 111 0.53 -11.64 -2.49
C GLY A 111 -0.30 -12.92 -2.55
N SER A 112 0.34 -14.09 -2.59
CA SER A 112 -0.38 -15.36 -2.57
C SER A 112 -0.93 -15.66 -1.17
N GLY A 113 -1.97 -16.51 -1.11
CA GLY A 113 -2.49 -17.01 0.16
C GLY A 113 -3.14 -15.95 1.05
N VAL A 114 -3.74 -14.89 0.47
CA VAL A 114 -4.52 -13.91 1.24
C VAL A 114 -5.65 -14.62 1.98
N PHE A 115 -5.70 -14.48 3.30
CA PHE A 115 -6.79 -14.99 4.13
C PHE A 115 -7.17 -14.01 5.24
N GLN A 116 -8.45 -13.97 5.58
CA GLN A 116 -8.97 -13.18 6.69
C GLN A 116 -8.73 -13.94 7.99
N LEU A 117 -7.91 -13.38 8.88
CA LEU A 117 -7.60 -13.93 10.19
C LEU A 117 -8.68 -13.57 11.20
N LEU A 118 -9.24 -12.36 11.09
CA LEU A 118 -10.24 -11.84 12.02
C LEU A 118 -11.29 -11.04 11.26
N ASP A 119 -12.55 -11.41 11.43
CA ASP A 119 -13.72 -10.76 10.83
C ASP A 119 -14.34 -9.74 11.79
N MET A 120 -13.58 -8.68 12.06
CA MET A 120 -14.08 -7.51 12.78
C MET A 120 -13.30 -6.27 12.36
N PRO A 121 -13.93 -5.09 12.29
CA PRO A 121 -13.25 -3.86 11.93
C PRO A 121 -12.03 -3.59 12.81
N ALA A 122 -10.92 -3.26 12.18
CA ALA A 122 -9.69 -2.86 12.85
C ALA A 122 -9.29 -1.45 12.38
N THR A 123 -8.81 -0.64 13.30
CA THR A 123 -8.39 0.75 13.05
C THR A 123 -7.05 1.00 13.73
N GLY A 124 -6.18 1.81 13.11
CA GLY A 124 -4.89 2.17 13.66
C GLY A 124 -3.75 1.52 12.89
N THR A 125 -2.70 1.08 13.59
CA THR A 125 -1.55 0.40 12.99
C THR A 125 -1.50 -1.06 13.45
N LEU A 126 -0.91 -1.92 12.63
CA LEU A 126 -0.60 -3.29 12.99
C LEU A 126 0.92 -3.47 12.90
N ASN A 127 1.50 -4.13 13.90
CA ASN A 127 2.92 -4.49 13.91
C ASN A 127 3.10 -5.89 14.49
N TRP A 128 4.13 -6.59 14.03
CA TRP A 128 4.53 -7.86 14.65
C TRP A 128 5.33 -7.61 15.93
N VAL A 129 5.33 -8.61 16.81
CA VAL A 129 6.26 -8.69 17.95
C VAL A 129 7.26 -9.82 17.71
N PRO A 130 8.56 -9.61 17.98
CA PRO A 130 9.56 -10.67 17.93
C PRO A 130 9.37 -11.77 18.99
#